data_AF-A0A3S4F2E5-F1
#
_entry.id   AF-A0A3S4F2E5-F1
#
_cell.length_a   1.000
_cell.length_b   1.000
_cell.length_c   1.000
_cell.angle_alpha   90.00
_cell.angle_beta   90.00
_cell.angle_gamma   90.00
#
_symmetry.space_group_name_H-M   'P 1'
#
loop_
_entity.id
_entity.type
_entity.pdbx_description
1 polymer ?
#
loop_
_entity_poly.entity_id
_entity_poly.type
_entity_poly.pdbx_seq_one_letter_code
_entity_poly.pdbx_strand_id
1 'polypeptide(L)'
;MTTALKPEHVFRMAWKLTEHIPQGHKVALTDIPAHGEIIRYGEVIGYAVRDIPRGSWIDESLVELPKAPPLNTLPLATKVPETAAAAGRLHV
;
A
#
# COMPACT_ATOMS: atom_id res chain seq x y z
N MET A 1 -20.90 -15.86 27.11
CA MET A 1 -21.16 -14.55 26.47
C MET A 1 -20.64 -14.63 25.04
N THR A 2 -21.45 -15.12 24.11
CA THR A 2 -21.06 -15.34 22.72
C THR A 2 -21.74 -14.28 21.87
N THR A 3 -21.00 -13.22 21.51
CA THR A 3 -21.49 -12.21 20.58
C THR A 3 -21.56 -12.84 19.18
N ALA A 4 -22.74 -13.34 18.82
CA ALA A 4 -23.03 -13.75 17.45
C ALA A 4 -23.38 -12.53 16.60
N LEU A 5 -22.74 -12.39 15.44
CA LEU A 5 -23.02 -11.32 14.48
C LEU A 5 -24.33 -11.60 13.76
N LYS A 6 -25.18 -10.58 13.62
CA LYS A 6 -26.51 -10.66 13.00
C LYS A 6 -26.44 -10.68 11.45
N PRO A 7 -27.47 -11.18 10.76
CA PRO A 7 -27.51 -11.33 9.30
C PRO A 7 -27.31 -10.04 8.47
N GLU A 8 -27.49 -8.87 9.07
CA GLU A 8 -27.29 -7.55 8.47
C GLU A 8 -25.82 -7.04 8.49
N HIS A 9 -24.85 -7.92 8.77
CA HIS A 9 -23.42 -7.56 8.73
C HIS A 9 -22.92 -7.39 7.29
N VAL A 10 -23.08 -6.18 6.74
CA VAL A 10 -22.52 -5.81 5.44
C VAL A 10 -21.09 -5.32 5.64
N PHE A 11 -20.09 -6.03 5.10
CA PHE A 11 -18.79 -5.42 4.81
C PHE A 11 -18.96 -4.55 3.56
N ARG A 12 -19.35 -3.30 3.80
CA ARG A 12 -19.84 -2.32 2.83
C ARG A 12 -18.72 -1.71 2.01
N MET A 13 -18.26 -2.38 0.97
CA MET A 13 -17.56 -1.65 -0.08
C MET A 13 -18.30 -1.90 -1.39
N ALA A 14 -19.29 -1.03 -1.65
CA ALA A 14 -20.16 -1.08 -2.83
C ALA A 14 -19.42 -0.58 -4.08
N TRP A 15 -18.42 -1.35 -4.53
CA TRP A 15 -17.77 -1.15 -5.81
C TRP A 15 -17.73 -2.47 -6.58
N LYS A 16 -17.66 -2.34 -7.90
CA LYS A 16 -17.64 -3.45 -8.83
C LYS A 16 -16.38 -3.36 -9.67
N LEU A 17 -15.95 -4.50 -10.20
CA LEU A 17 -14.91 -4.51 -11.22
C LEU A 17 -15.45 -3.85 -12.50
N THR A 18 -14.61 -3.06 -13.16
CA THR A 18 -14.96 -2.44 -14.46
C THR A 18 -14.59 -3.34 -15.64
N GLU A 19 -13.70 -4.31 -15.41
CA GLU A 19 -13.13 -5.20 -16.41
C GLU A 19 -12.72 -6.54 -15.79
N HIS A 20 -12.31 -7.49 -16.62
CA HIS A 20 -11.74 -8.75 -16.16
C HIS A 20 -10.31 -8.55 -15.63
N ILE A 21 -10.05 -8.99 -14.40
CA ILE A 21 -8.75 -8.88 -13.75
C ILE A 21 -8.21 -10.29 -13.46
N PRO A 22 -7.10 -10.71 -14.09
CA PRO A 22 -6.54 -12.03 -13.82
C PRO A 22 -6.09 -12.19 -12.36
N GLN A 23 -6.10 -13.43 -11.87
CA GLN A 23 -5.63 -13.73 -10.51
C GLN A 23 -4.21 -13.21 -10.27
N GLY A 24 -3.94 -12.71 -9.05
CA GLY A 24 -2.64 -12.19 -8.65
C GLY A 24 -2.36 -10.74 -9.09
N HIS A 25 -3.25 -10.14 -9.89
CA HIS A 25 -3.11 -8.75 -10.32
C HIS A 25 -3.76 -7.77 -9.34
N LYS A 26 -3.45 -6.49 -9.54
CA LYS A 26 -3.85 -5.39 -8.66
C LYS A 26 -5.17 -4.79 -9.14
N VAL A 27 -6.05 -4.44 -8.20
CA VAL A 27 -7.30 -3.73 -8.45
C VAL A 27 -7.33 -2.41 -7.70
N ALA A 28 -7.78 -1.36 -8.36
CA ALA A 28 -7.94 -0.05 -7.73
C ALA A 28 -9.12 -0.07 -6.75
N LEU A 29 -8.87 0.11 -5.45
CA LEU A 29 -9.92 0.14 -4.42
C LEU A 29 -10.62 1.51 -4.29
N THR A 30 -10.01 2.54 -4.88
CA THR A 30 -10.50 3.91 -4.97
C THR A 30 -10.15 4.47 -6.35
N ASP A 31 -10.76 5.59 -6.73
CA ASP A 31 -10.30 6.36 -7.88
C ASP A 31 -8.90 6.92 -7.59
N ILE A 32 -7.97 6.76 -8.52
CA ILE A 32 -6.60 7.27 -8.43
C ILE A 32 -6.43 8.27 -9.60
N PRO A 33 -6.24 9.56 -9.33
CA PRO A 33 -6.03 10.53 -10.40
C PRO A 33 -4.67 10.30 -11.09
N ALA A 34 -4.50 10.84 -12.29
CA ALA A 34 -3.20 10.92 -12.96
C ALA A 34 -2.14 11.53 -12.02
N HIS A 35 -0.95 10.95 -12.02
CA HIS A 35 0.17 11.20 -11.10
C HIS A 35 -0.14 10.94 -9.61
N GLY A 36 -1.30 10.37 -9.29
CA GLY A 36 -1.67 9.96 -7.95
C GLY A 36 -0.86 8.75 -7.47
N GLU A 37 -0.64 8.69 -6.16
CA GLU A 37 0.11 7.62 -5.52
C GLU A 37 -0.63 6.27 -5.57
N ILE A 38 0.09 5.22 -5.95
CA ILE A 38 -0.37 3.84 -5.85
C ILE A 38 0.28 3.25 -4.60
N ILE A 39 -0.53 2.99 -3.58
CA ILE A 39 -0.06 2.54 -2.26
C ILE A 39 -0.32 1.05 -2.10
N ARG A 40 0.72 0.30 -1.72
CA ARG A 40 0.63 -1.11 -1.35
C ARG A 40 1.56 -1.40 -0.19
N TYR A 41 1.07 -2.18 0.79
CA TYR A 41 1.79 -2.46 2.05
C TYR A 41 2.14 -1.20 2.87
N GLY A 42 1.39 -0.11 2.68
CA GLY A 42 1.64 1.18 3.34
C GLY A 42 2.73 2.03 2.68
N GLU A 43 3.30 1.59 1.56
CA GLU A 43 4.35 2.30 0.83
C GLU A 43 3.87 2.69 -0.58
N VAL A 44 4.42 3.80 -1.10
CA VAL A 44 4.19 4.23 -2.49
C VAL A 44 5.01 3.34 -3.41
N ILE A 45 4.33 2.56 -4.26
CA ILE A 45 4.97 1.67 -5.24
C ILE A 45 5.11 2.30 -6.63
N GLY A 46 4.47 3.44 -6.85
CA GLY A 46 4.50 4.19 -8.10
C GLY A 46 3.38 5.21 -8.20
N TYR A 47 3.33 5.87 -9.34
CA TYR A 47 2.36 6.92 -9.66
C TYR A 47 1.55 6.53 -10.90
N ALA A 48 0.26 6.85 -10.90
CA ALA A 48 -0.60 6.54 -12.04
C ALA A 48 -0.22 7.39 -13.26
N VAL A 49 -0.02 6.79 -14.43
CA VAL A 49 0.29 7.53 -15.66
C VAL A 49 -0.92 8.31 -16.21
N ARG A 50 -2.14 7.89 -15.82
CA ARG A 50 -3.43 8.49 -16.17
C ARG A 50 -4.44 8.20 -15.07
N ASP A 51 -5.65 8.77 -15.14
CA ASP A 51 -6.72 8.45 -14.20
C ASP A 51 -7.04 6.94 -14.22
N ILE A 52 -7.09 6.32 -13.04
CA ILE A 52 -7.46 4.92 -12.82
C ILE A 52 -8.74 4.90 -11.97
N PRO A 53 -9.91 4.60 -12.57
CA PRO A 53 -11.15 4.47 -11.84
C PRO A 53 -11.11 3.32 -10.83
N ARG A 54 -11.91 3.45 -9.76
CA ARG A 54 -12.14 2.37 -8.81
C ARG A 54 -12.70 1.13 -9.51
N GLY A 55 -12.13 -0.02 -9.18
CA GLY A 55 -12.50 -1.32 -9.75
C GLY A 55 -11.78 -1.66 -11.05
N SER A 56 -10.89 -0.79 -11.55
CA SER A 56 -10.06 -1.06 -12.73
C SER A 56 -8.80 -1.88 -12.39
N TRP A 57 -8.28 -2.55 -13.40
CA TRP A 57 -7.03 -3.26 -13.32
C TRP A 57 -5.85 -2.29 -13.31
N ILE A 58 -4.94 -2.45 -12.34
CA ILE A 58 -3.65 -1.74 -12.35
C ILE A 58 -2.60 -2.64 -12.99
N ASP A 59 -2.48 -2.55 -14.31
CA ASP A 59 -1.39 -3.15 -15.08
C ASP A 59 -0.09 -2.32 -14.94
N GLU A 60 1.05 -2.92 -15.29
CA GLU A 60 2.36 -2.30 -15.08
C GLU A 60 2.61 -1.08 -15.98
N SER A 61 1.97 -1.00 -17.15
CA SER A 61 2.12 0.14 -18.06
C SER A 61 1.45 1.42 -17.53
N LEU A 62 0.55 1.28 -16.56
CA LEU A 62 -0.12 2.40 -15.88
C LEU A 62 0.65 2.93 -14.68
N VAL A 63 1.79 2.32 -14.33
CA VAL A 63 2.56 2.65 -13.14
C VAL A 63 3.91 3.21 -13.52
N GLU A 64 4.13 4.48 -13.20
CA GLU A 64 5.45 5.09 -13.23
C GLU A 64 6.16 4.83 -11.90
N LEU A 65 7.38 4.26 -11.96
CA LEU A 65 8.14 3.93 -10.76
C LEU A 65 8.73 5.20 -10.12
N PRO A 66 8.72 5.30 -8.78
CA PRO A 66 9.33 6.43 -8.10
C PRO A 66 10.85 6.38 -8.31
N LYS A 67 11.46 7.55 -8.48
CA LYS A 67 12.92 7.65 -8.52
C LYS A 67 13.49 7.26 -7.16
N ALA A 68 14.37 6.26 -7.16
CA ALA A 68 15.04 5.84 -5.94
C ALA A 68 15.90 6.98 -5.35
N PRO A 69 15.81 7.26 -4.04
CA PRO A 69 16.68 8.23 -3.39
C PRO A 69 18.12 7.70 -3.32
N PRO A 70 19.13 8.59 -3.27
CA PRO A 70 20.52 8.19 -3.05
C PRO A 70 20.71 7.47 -1.71
N LEU A 71 21.58 6.46 -1.67
CA LEU A 71 21.81 5.64 -0.47
C LEU A 71 22.24 6.47 0.75
N ASN A 72 23.06 7.50 0.54
CA ASN A 72 23.56 8.37 1.61
C ASN A 72 22.49 9.32 2.19
N THR A 73 21.29 9.37 1.60
CA THR A 73 20.16 10.17 2.10
C THR A 73 19.15 9.33 2.88
N LEU A 74 19.32 8.01 2.89
CA LEU A 74 18.40 7.10 3.59
C LEU A 74 18.55 7.27 5.10
N PRO A 75 17.43 7.37 5.85
CA PRO A 75 17.49 7.52 7.29
C PRO A 75 17.92 6.19 7.94
N LEU A 76 18.88 6.27 8.85
CA LEU A 76 19.48 5.10 9.51
C LEU A 76 18.84 4.87 10.88
N ALA A 77 18.68 3.60 11.26
CA ALA A 77 18.22 3.20 12.59
C ALA A 77 16.90 3.87 13.02
N THR A 78 15.93 3.98 12.12
CA THR A 78 14.64 4.66 12.39
C THR A 78 13.63 3.83 13.19
N LYS A 79 13.85 2.52 13.29
CA LYS A 79 12.98 1.58 14.03
C LYS A 79 13.85 0.61 14.85
N VAL A 80 14.63 1.14 15.79
CA VAL A 80 15.47 0.32 16.70
C VAL A 80 14.56 -0.42 17.69
N PRO A 81 14.62 -1.76 17.78
CA PRO A 81 13.92 -2.51 18.81
C PRO A 81 14.41 -2.10 20.21
N GLU A 82 13.52 -2.01 21.18
CA GLU A 82 13.88 -1.64 22.57
C GLU A 82 14.99 -2.51 23.16
N THR A 83 15.03 -3.79 22.79
CA THR A 83 16.06 -4.75 23.21
C THR A 83 17.46 -4.41 22.70
N ALA A 84 17.59 -3.71 21.57
CA ALA A 84 18.87 -3.27 21.02
C ALA A 84 19.33 -1.93 21.63
N ALA A 85 18.41 -1.06 22.06
CA ALA A 85 18.74 0.22 22.69
C ALA A 85 19.36 0.06 24.09
N ALA A 86 19.00 -1.00 24.83
CA ALA A 86 19.53 -1.29 26.16
C ALA A 86 20.98 -1.81 26.18
N ALA A 87 21.51 -2.25 25.03
CA ALA A 87 22.87 -2.80 24.92
C ALA A 87 23.98 -1.73 24.82
N GLY A 88 23.63 -0.44 24.76
CA GLY A 88 24.56 0.68 24.56
C GLY A 88 25.36 1.14 25.78
N ARG A 89 25.32 0.43 26.92
CA ARG A 89 26.13 0.76 28.11
C ARG A 89 27.21 -0.28 28.35
N LEU A 90 28.09 -0.49 27.37
CA LEU A 90 29.36 -1.18 27.59
C LEU A 90 30.46 -0.13 27.77
N HIS A 91 31.04 -0.11 28.96
CA HIS A 91 32.30 0.58 29.23
C HIS A 91 33.43 -0.12 28.45
N VAL A 92 34.15 0.64 27.65
CA VAL A 92 35.62 0.66 27.48
C VAL A 92 36.02 1.98 26.86
#